data_AF-A0AAV0U8M9-F1
#
_entry.id   AF-A0AAV0U8M9-F1
#
_cell.length_a   1.000
_cell.length_b   1.000
_cell.length_c   1.000
_cell.angle_alpha   90.00
_cell.angle_beta   90.00
_cell.angle_gamma   90.00
#
_symmetry.space_group_name_H-M   'P 1'
#
loop_
_entity.id
_entity.type
_entity.pdbx_description
1 polymer ?
#
loop_
_entity_poly.entity_id
_entity_poly.type
_entity_poly.pdbx_seq_one_letter_code
_entity_poly.pdbx_strand_id
1 'polypeptide(L)'
;MTADDNDGWDEWEDDTFSSPPLSPTGSGQWDRIEKTQAYPMMNLPPITPHFSDPDDAQSNEEKLLLLHDDVPKALQISRERMQALQALALVTRVHVLALFASDEFGNKSRMPTLSDAEILQDAKDIGRDELLVNGERVGGAKGYDAVVDALQRELELVLARQAGMTPEQTPMAVSNALQSVAMAVVHASNRTESGGCSYELLSKFLSKHEMTRVLLRPDSARAAPLEVYLDLGPYLEAIPGSDEPTWAFGLRVKLVAVTWYLVCDTEDPTTELYEIETTFCNRLAFPVGLTPFLPLDTMRKDRGNVTVRLVRPCTPECTSPRRQE
;
A
#
# COMPACT_ATOMS: atom_id res chain seq x y z
N MET A 1 -49.55 -19.05 -39.87
CA MET A 1 -49.01 -20.22 -39.14
C MET A 1 -47.97 -19.67 -38.20
N THR A 2 -48.28 -19.82 -36.92
CA THR A 2 -47.66 -19.20 -35.75
C THR A 2 -46.23 -19.70 -35.55
N ALA A 3 -45.35 -18.77 -35.19
CA ALA A 3 -44.05 -19.05 -34.60
C ALA A 3 -44.27 -19.06 -33.08
N ASP A 4 -43.94 -20.17 -32.45
CA ASP A 4 -43.84 -20.34 -31.00
C ASP A 4 -42.70 -21.31 -30.73
N ASP A 5 -42.13 -21.14 -29.53
CA ASP A 5 -41.30 -22.08 -28.78
C ASP A 5 -39.79 -22.10 -29.10
N ASN A 6 -38.86 -21.95 -28.14
CA ASN A 6 -38.96 -21.87 -26.69
C ASN A 6 -37.57 -21.50 -26.13
N ASP A 7 -37.47 -20.41 -25.38
CA ASP A 7 -36.28 -20.02 -24.63
C ASP A 7 -36.23 -20.81 -23.30
N GLY A 8 -35.45 -21.89 -23.28
CA GLY A 8 -35.15 -22.66 -22.08
C GLY A 8 -34.03 -22.00 -21.28
N TRP A 9 -34.39 -21.10 -20.36
CA TRP A 9 -33.51 -20.67 -19.26
C TRP A 9 -33.72 -21.62 -18.08
N ASP A 10 -32.78 -22.55 -17.89
CA ASP A 10 -32.79 -23.44 -16.74
C ASP A 10 -32.51 -22.67 -15.44
N GLU A 11 -33.47 -22.84 -14.54
CA GLU A 11 -33.46 -22.56 -13.11
C GLU A 11 -32.23 -23.18 -12.44
N TRP A 12 -31.49 -22.39 -11.66
CA TRP A 12 -30.69 -22.92 -10.56
C TRP A 12 -31.31 -22.40 -9.26
N GLU A 13 -32.21 -23.21 -8.70
CA GLU A 13 -32.79 -23.02 -7.37
C GLU A 13 -31.76 -23.30 -6.27
N ASP A 14 -31.69 -22.35 -5.34
CA ASP A 14 -31.59 -22.49 -3.88
C ASP A 14 -30.98 -23.77 -3.27
N ASP A 15 -29.69 -23.72 -2.97
CA ASP A 15 -29.11 -24.49 -1.87
C ASP A 15 -29.13 -23.69 -0.56
N THR A 16 -30.11 -24.05 0.25
CA THR A 16 -30.32 -23.62 1.63
C THR A 16 -29.20 -24.13 2.54
N PHE A 17 -28.23 -23.27 2.86
CA PHE A 17 -27.30 -23.56 3.96
C PHE A 17 -27.98 -23.35 5.32
N SER A 18 -28.20 -24.48 6.00
CA SER A 18 -28.76 -24.59 7.33
C SER A 18 -27.82 -23.99 8.39
N SER A 19 -28.32 -23.02 9.16
CA SER A 19 -27.67 -22.51 10.38
C SER A 19 -27.66 -23.59 11.49
N PRO A 20 -26.58 -23.74 12.27
CA PRO A 20 -26.60 -24.56 13.46
C PRO A 20 -27.25 -23.80 14.65
N PRO A 21 -27.86 -24.52 15.61
CA PRO A 21 -28.79 -23.96 16.59
C PRO A 21 -28.11 -23.25 17.77
N LEU A 22 -28.73 -22.15 18.18
CA LEU A 22 -28.54 -21.52 19.49
C LEU A 22 -29.18 -22.36 20.60
N SER A 23 -28.49 -22.45 21.73
CA SER A 23 -29.01 -23.00 22.98
C SER A 23 -28.15 -22.54 24.18
N PRO A 24 -28.70 -22.52 25.40
CA PRO A 24 -28.84 -21.26 26.13
C PRO A 24 -28.20 -21.22 27.53
N THR A 25 -28.07 -19.99 28.04
CA THR A 25 -28.00 -19.54 29.45
C THR A 25 -26.93 -20.12 30.38
N GLY A 26 -26.02 -19.26 30.85
CA GLY A 26 -25.14 -19.54 32.00
C GLY A 26 -24.60 -18.26 32.64
N SER A 27 -25.20 -17.86 33.75
CA SER A 27 -24.77 -16.81 34.68
C SER A 27 -23.51 -17.22 35.47
N GLY A 28 -22.58 -16.30 35.66
CA GLY A 28 -21.48 -16.40 36.65
C GLY A 28 -20.42 -15.34 36.35
N GLN A 29 -20.44 -14.17 36.97
CA GLN A 29 -19.78 -13.89 38.26
C GLN A 29 -18.34 -14.43 38.30
N TRP A 30 -17.38 -13.58 37.92
CA TRP A 30 -16.01 -13.65 38.43
C TRP A 30 -15.55 -12.26 38.82
N ASP A 31 -15.77 -11.99 40.11
CA ASP A 31 -15.00 -11.06 40.91
C ASP A 31 -13.49 -11.38 40.82
N ARG A 32 -12.69 -10.31 40.78
CA ARG A 32 -11.48 -10.14 41.59
C ARG A 32 -10.26 -11.01 41.27
N ILE A 33 -9.28 -10.42 40.59
CA ILE A 33 -7.87 -10.57 40.96
C ILE A 33 -7.27 -9.17 41.13
N GLU A 34 -7.22 -8.75 42.40
CA GLU A 34 -6.38 -7.65 42.89
C GLU A 34 -5.03 -8.24 43.36
N LYS A 35 -3.98 -7.41 43.21
CA LYS A 35 -2.68 -7.42 43.94
C LYS A 35 -1.69 -8.51 43.51
N THR A 36 -0.39 -8.27 43.32
CA THR A 36 0.52 -7.24 43.85
C THR A 36 1.80 -7.31 43.01
N GLN A 37 2.46 -6.18 42.72
CA GLN A 37 3.87 -5.98 43.07
C GLN A 37 4.28 -4.53 42.79
N ALA A 38 4.41 -3.78 43.88
CA ALA A 38 5.19 -2.57 43.94
C ALA A 38 6.66 -2.96 44.11
N TYR A 39 7.54 -2.37 43.30
CA TYR A 39 8.89 -1.99 43.75
C TYR A 39 9.25 -0.60 43.21
N PRO A 40 9.84 0.27 44.05
CA PRO A 40 10.23 1.62 43.70
C PRO A 40 11.72 1.70 43.29
N MET A 41 12.09 2.88 42.74
CA MET A 41 13.46 3.39 42.53
C MET A 41 14.14 2.90 41.22
N MET A 42 14.84 3.70 40.39
CA MET A 42 15.46 5.03 40.54
C MET A 42 15.52 5.78 39.19
N ASN A 43 15.34 7.10 39.28
CA ASN A 43 16.08 8.16 38.58
C ASN A 43 16.57 7.89 37.14
N LEU A 44 15.80 8.34 36.16
CA LEU A 44 16.36 8.88 34.92
C LEU A 44 16.28 10.41 34.99
N PRO A 45 17.35 11.13 34.63
CA PRO A 45 17.39 12.58 34.76
C PRO A 45 16.36 13.22 33.81
N PRO A 46 15.79 14.39 34.17
CA PRO A 46 15.03 15.16 33.22
C PRO A 46 16.00 15.67 32.14
N ILE A 47 15.82 15.24 30.90
CA ILE A 47 16.41 15.95 29.75
C ILE A 47 15.51 17.16 29.51
N THR A 48 15.75 18.21 30.30
CA THR A 48 15.31 19.56 29.97
C THR A 48 16.25 20.13 28.91
N PRO A 49 15.77 20.55 27.73
CA PRO A 49 16.46 21.57 26.99
C PRO A 49 16.15 22.90 27.69
N HIS A 50 17.06 23.31 28.56
CA HIS A 50 17.09 24.66 29.11
C HIS A 50 17.66 25.58 28.01
N PHE A 51 16.80 26.38 27.38
CA PHE A 51 17.18 27.59 26.65
C PHE A 51 16.24 28.68 27.21
N SER A 52 16.68 29.43 28.21
CA SER A 52 17.24 30.77 28.02
C SER A 52 16.30 31.69 27.24
N ASP A 53 15.38 32.33 27.97
CA ASP A 53 15.00 33.72 27.68
C ASP A 53 16.24 34.59 27.96
N PRO A 54 16.54 35.59 27.12
CA PRO A 54 15.88 36.88 27.35
C PRO A 54 15.61 37.72 26.09
N ASP A 55 14.45 38.36 26.06
CA ASP A 55 14.22 39.72 25.52
C ASP A 55 15.13 40.17 24.36
N ASP A 56 14.76 39.86 23.12
CA ASP A 56 15.02 40.78 22.00
C ASP A 56 13.93 40.68 20.92
N ALA A 57 13.43 41.85 20.52
CA ALA A 57 12.18 42.01 19.79
C ALA A 57 12.32 41.73 18.28
N GLN A 58 12.42 40.46 17.91
CA GLN A 58 11.88 39.89 16.66
C GLN A 58 12.25 38.41 16.58
N SER A 59 11.29 37.55 16.92
CA SER A 59 11.34 36.13 16.53
C SER A 59 11.20 36.07 15.01
N ASN A 60 12.35 36.01 14.34
CA ASN A 60 12.53 35.91 12.90
C ASN A 60 12.91 34.46 12.54
N GLU A 61 12.18 33.42 12.95
CA GLU A 61 12.17 32.22 12.08
C GLU A 61 11.80 32.66 10.66
N GLU A 62 10.95 33.69 10.62
CA GLU A 62 10.03 33.85 9.53
C GLU A 62 9.85 35.28 9.03
N LYS A 63 10.92 36.07 8.92
CA LYS A 63 11.02 36.92 7.72
C LYS A 63 11.37 36.04 6.51
N LEU A 64 10.62 34.95 6.39
CA LEU A 64 10.97 33.51 6.28
C LEU A 64 11.84 33.14 5.12
N LEU A 65 11.54 33.74 4.00
CA LEU A 65 11.92 33.25 2.70
C LEU A 65 12.07 34.48 1.79
N LEU A 66 11.95 35.68 2.39
CA LEU A 66 11.62 36.95 1.75
C LEU A 66 12.81 37.67 1.12
N LEU A 67 13.97 37.01 1.05
CA LEU A 67 15.17 37.55 0.40
C LEU A 67 15.72 36.61 -0.69
N HIS A 68 15.02 35.53 -1.01
CA HIS A 68 15.52 34.52 -1.93
C HIS A 68 14.95 34.67 -3.35
N ASP A 69 15.56 35.57 -4.12
CA ASP A 69 15.39 35.60 -5.58
C ASP A 69 16.31 34.59 -6.31
N ASP A 70 17.20 33.89 -5.60
CA ASP A 70 18.12 32.92 -6.20
C ASP A 70 18.50 31.80 -5.21
N VAL A 71 17.62 30.83 -4.99
CA VAL A 71 18.07 29.50 -4.57
C VAL A 71 18.35 28.74 -5.87
N PRO A 72 19.62 28.62 -6.33
CA PRO A 72 20.53 27.65 -5.69
C PRO A 72 22.05 27.91 -5.89
N LYS A 73 22.83 27.89 -4.80
CA LYS A 73 24.23 27.38 -4.85
C LYS A 73 24.50 26.43 -3.69
N ALA A 74 23.75 25.33 -3.76
CA ALA A 74 23.93 24.09 -3.01
C ALA A 74 23.98 24.24 -1.48
N LEU A 75 22.83 24.49 -0.83
CA LEU A 75 22.53 24.11 0.58
C LEU A 75 23.81 23.94 1.43
N GLN A 76 24.42 25.04 1.90
CA GLN A 76 25.86 25.14 2.15
C GLN A 76 26.38 24.23 3.29
N ILE A 77 26.61 22.98 2.87
CA ILE A 77 27.62 22.00 3.31
C ILE A 77 27.43 21.47 4.75
N SER A 78 26.52 20.49 4.85
CA SER A 78 26.24 19.56 5.96
C SER A 78 25.49 20.10 7.19
N ARG A 79 25.94 21.17 7.84
CA ARG A 79 25.31 21.64 9.10
C ARG A 79 23.92 22.25 8.85
N GLU A 80 23.81 23.11 7.86
CA GLU A 80 22.53 23.71 7.46
C GLU A 80 21.59 22.68 6.84
N ARG A 81 22.12 21.67 6.15
CA ARG A 81 21.31 20.53 5.66
C ARG A 81 20.74 19.72 6.81
N MET A 82 21.57 19.46 7.82
CA MET A 82 21.13 18.74 9.01
C MET A 82 20.11 19.58 9.78
N GLN A 83 20.30 20.89 9.90
CA GLN A 83 19.34 21.79 10.52
C GLN A 83 18.04 21.88 9.73
N ALA A 84 18.08 21.96 8.40
CA ALA A 84 16.90 21.94 7.55
C ALA A 84 16.16 20.60 7.62
N LEU A 85 16.88 19.47 7.60
CA LEU A 85 16.29 18.14 7.78
C LEU A 85 15.73 17.96 9.19
N GLN A 86 16.39 18.50 10.22
CA GLN A 86 15.89 18.51 11.60
C GLN A 86 14.64 19.37 11.73
N ALA A 87 14.63 20.56 11.12
CA ALA A 87 13.48 21.44 11.06
C ALA A 87 12.32 20.76 10.33
N LEU A 88 12.55 20.15 9.17
CA LEU A 88 11.52 19.38 8.45
C LEU A 88 11.02 18.20 9.27
N ALA A 89 11.89 17.43 9.90
CA ALA A 89 11.50 16.32 10.77
C ALA A 89 10.69 16.80 11.98
N LEU A 90 11.06 17.94 12.56
CA LEU A 90 10.35 18.58 13.67
C LEU A 90 8.98 19.06 13.21
N VAL A 91 8.91 19.75 12.07
CA VAL A 91 7.66 20.18 11.44
C VAL A 91 6.76 18.97 11.19
N THR A 92 7.26 17.91 10.56
CA THR A 92 6.50 16.67 10.38
C THR A 92 5.99 16.11 11.72
N ARG A 93 6.86 16.05 12.74
CA ARG A 93 6.47 15.58 14.07
C ARG A 93 5.37 16.44 14.68
N VAL A 94 5.49 17.77 14.58
CA VAL A 94 4.47 18.71 15.05
C VAL A 94 3.16 18.50 14.31
N HIS A 95 3.18 18.25 13.00
CA HIS A 95 1.95 17.98 12.23
C HIS A 95 1.28 16.66 12.64
N VAL A 96 2.06 15.60 12.85
CA VAL A 96 1.52 14.32 13.35
C VAL A 96 0.95 14.50 14.77
N LEU A 97 1.65 15.25 15.64
CA LEU A 97 1.15 15.55 16.99
C LEU A 97 -0.10 16.44 16.96
N ALA A 98 -0.19 17.42 16.06
CA ALA A 98 -1.36 18.27 15.88
C ALA A 98 -2.55 17.45 15.37
N LEU A 99 -2.29 16.52 14.44
CA LEU A 99 -3.26 15.53 13.99
C LEU A 99 -3.76 14.66 15.14
N PHE A 100 -2.88 14.30 16.09
CA PHE A 100 -3.28 13.55 17.28
C PHE A 100 -3.99 14.37 18.36
N ALA A 101 -3.70 15.67 18.45
CA ALA A 101 -4.32 16.57 19.43
C ALA A 101 -5.65 17.17 18.95
N SER A 102 -5.92 17.12 17.63
CA SER A 102 -7.12 17.67 17.03
C SER A 102 -8.32 16.75 17.23
N ASP A 103 -9.25 17.16 18.09
CA ASP A 103 -10.59 16.56 18.20
C ASP A 103 -11.46 16.86 16.96
N GLU A 104 -11.05 17.86 16.15
CA GLU A 104 -11.70 18.27 14.90
C GLU A 104 -11.25 17.49 13.66
N PHE A 105 -10.87 16.21 13.80
CA PHE A 105 -10.79 15.31 12.64
C PHE A 105 -12.22 14.95 12.13
N GLY A 106 -13.05 15.98 11.95
CA GLY A 106 -14.48 15.89 11.71
C GLY A 106 -14.78 15.65 10.25
N ASN A 107 -15.25 14.45 9.93
CA ASN A 107 -16.18 14.07 8.84
C ASN A 107 -15.93 14.55 7.40
N LYS A 108 -14.82 15.23 7.09
CA LYS A 108 -14.52 15.75 5.75
C LYS A 108 -13.35 15.06 5.07
N SER A 109 -12.77 14.03 5.67
CA SER A 109 -11.81 13.17 4.99
C SER A 109 -12.54 12.42 3.87
N ARG A 110 -12.43 12.90 2.63
CA ARG A 110 -12.97 12.24 1.43
C ARG A 110 -12.04 11.12 0.96
N MET A 111 -11.61 10.26 1.90
CA MET A 111 -10.93 9.04 1.49
C MET A 111 -11.85 8.26 0.55
N PRO A 112 -11.31 7.60 -0.48
CA PRO A 112 -12.11 6.82 -1.41
C PRO A 112 -12.94 5.80 -0.64
N THR A 113 -14.26 5.94 -0.66
CA THR A 113 -15.19 4.92 -0.18
C THR A 113 -15.39 3.89 -1.28
N LEU A 114 -14.88 2.69 -1.05
CA LEU A 114 -15.15 1.53 -1.90
C LEU A 114 -16.60 1.10 -1.73
N SER A 115 -17.22 0.67 -2.82
CA SER A 115 -18.54 0.03 -2.80
C SER A 115 -18.46 -1.40 -2.26
N ASP A 116 -19.58 -1.91 -1.74
CA ASP A 116 -19.67 -3.29 -1.24
C ASP A 116 -19.27 -4.32 -2.30
N ALA A 117 -19.57 -4.05 -3.57
CA ALA A 117 -19.21 -4.91 -4.70
C ALA A 117 -17.68 -4.95 -4.92
N GLU A 118 -17.01 -3.80 -4.81
CA GLU A 118 -15.54 -3.71 -4.90
C GLU A 118 -14.90 -4.44 -3.72
N ILE A 119 -15.40 -4.23 -2.49
CA ILE A 119 -14.91 -4.93 -1.30
C ILE A 119 -15.06 -6.45 -1.45
N LEU A 120 -16.19 -6.92 -1.97
CA LEU A 120 -16.43 -8.34 -2.19
C LEU A 120 -15.47 -8.93 -3.24
N GLN A 121 -15.16 -8.16 -4.29
CA GLN A 121 -14.19 -8.58 -5.29
C GLN A 121 -12.77 -8.60 -4.71
N ASP A 122 -12.39 -7.56 -3.97
CA ASP A 122 -11.09 -7.49 -3.31
C ASP A 122 -10.90 -8.65 -2.33
N ALA A 123 -11.95 -9.01 -1.58
CA ALA A 123 -11.93 -10.16 -0.68
C ALA A 123 -11.66 -11.49 -1.40
N LYS A 124 -12.24 -11.68 -2.60
CA LYS A 124 -12.01 -12.87 -3.42
C LYS A 124 -10.61 -12.90 -4.02
N ASP A 125 -10.11 -11.75 -4.46
CA ASP A 125 -8.79 -11.64 -5.05
C ASP A 125 -7.71 -11.85 -3.98
N ILE A 126 -7.81 -11.11 -2.87
CA ILE A 126 -6.85 -11.18 -1.78
C ILE A 126 -6.85 -12.55 -1.09
N GLY A 127 -7.99 -13.23 -1.01
CA GLY A 127 -8.09 -14.57 -0.41
C GLY A 127 -7.21 -15.64 -1.10
N ARG A 128 -6.81 -15.39 -2.34
CA ARG A 128 -5.92 -16.27 -3.13
C ARG A 128 -4.45 -15.84 -3.09
N ASP A 129 -4.18 -14.68 -2.48
CA ASP A 129 -2.89 -14.02 -2.49
C ASP A 129 -2.21 -14.02 -1.11
N GLU A 130 -0.91 -13.77 -1.14
CA GLU A 130 -0.10 -13.49 0.04
C GLU A 130 0.48 -12.09 -0.08
N LEU A 131 0.60 -11.39 1.06
CA LEU A 131 1.17 -10.05 1.14
C LEU A 131 2.42 -10.05 2.01
N LEU A 132 3.34 -9.15 1.68
CA LEU A 132 4.46 -8.74 2.50
C LEU A 132 4.32 -7.25 2.80
N VAL A 133 3.86 -6.91 4.00
CA VAL A 133 3.66 -5.53 4.44
C VAL A 133 4.90 -5.10 5.23
N ASN A 134 5.70 -4.19 4.68
CA ASN A 134 7.00 -3.78 5.26
C ASN A 134 7.92 -4.96 5.64
N GLY A 135 7.80 -6.08 4.92
CA GLY A 135 8.55 -7.32 5.17
C GLY A 135 7.82 -8.36 6.03
N GLU A 136 6.73 -7.99 6.69
CA GLU A 136 5.92 -8.91 7.49
C GLU A 136 4.88 -9.64 6.63
N ARG A 137 4.81 -10.96 6.80
CA ARG A 137 3.95 -11.81 5.97
C ARG A 137 2.51 -11.83 6.46
N VAL A 138 1.59 -11.46 5.58
CA VAL A 138 0.14 -11.48 5.82
C VAL A 138 -0.51 -12.38 4.78
N GLY A 139 -1.00 -13.54 5.20
CA GLY A 139 -1.69 -14.47 4.31
C GLY A 139 -3.13 -14.01 4.07
N GLY A 140 -3.51 -13.81 2.81
CA GLY A 140 -4.87 -13.41 2.45
C GLY A 140 -5.93 -14.47 2.79
N ALA A 141 -5.53 -15.74 2.91
CA ALA A 141 -6.39 -16.81 3.42
C ALA A 141 -6.92 -16.58 4.85
N LYS A 142 -6.36 -15.63 5.61
CA LYS A 142 -6.89 -15.20 6.91
C LYS A 142 -8.17 -14.35 6.79
N GLY A 143 -8.53 -13.93 5.58
CA GLY A 143 -9.69 -13.10 5.28
C GLY A 143 -9.31 -11.64 5.02
N TYR A 144 -10.18 -10.94 4.29
CA TYR A 144 -10.02 -9.53 3.91
C TYR A 144 -9.80 -8.63 5.13
N ASP A 145 -10.65 -8.75 6.15
CA ASP A 145 -10.58 -7.93 7.37
C ASP A 145 -9.23 -8.10 8.08
N ALA A 146 -8.72 -9.32 8.17
CA ALA A 146 -7.42 -9.58 8.78
C ALA A 146 -6.25 -8.94 8.02
N VAL A 147 -6.36 -8.82 6.68
CA VAL A 147 -5.38 -8.11 5.85
C VAL A 147 -5.47 -6.60 6.07
N VAL A 148 -6.70 -6.05 6.09
CA VAL A 148 -6.95 -4.63 6.36
C VAL A 148 -6.44 -4.25 7.74
N ASP A 149 -6.74 -5.04 8.78
CA ASP A 149 -6.27 -4.83 10.15
C ASP A 149 -4.73 -4.85 10.25
N ALA A 150 -4.07 -5.76 9.52
CA ALA A 150 -2.61 -5.83 9.49
C ALA A 150 -2.00 -4.58 8.83
N LEU A 151 -2.58 -4.12 7.72
CA LEU A 151 -2.17 -2.87 7.06
C LEU A 151 -2.42 -1.65 7.94
N GLN A 152 -3.61 -1.55 8.55
CA GLN A 152 -3.96 -0.47 9.46
C GLN A 152 -2.98 -0.39 10.63
N ARG A 153 -2.67 -1.52 11.28
CA ARG A 153 -1.69 -1.58 12.36
C ARG A 153 -0.31 -1.08 11.91
N GLU A 154 0.14 -1.44 10.71
CA GLU A 154 1.42 -0.97 10.20
C GLU A 154 1.40 0.54 9.89
N LEU A 155 0.28 1.07 9.37
CA LEU A 155 0.10 2.51 9.17
C LEU A 155 0.13 3.28 10.52
N GLU A 156 -0.53 2.75 11.54
CA GLU A 156 -0.49 3.29 12.91
C GLU A 156 0.94 3.26 13.47
N LEU A 157 1.68 2.17 13.27
CA LEU A 157 3.10 2.06 13.64
C LEU A 157 3.96 3.11 12.95
N VAL A 158 3.76 3.32 11.65
CA VAL A 158 4.50 4.33 10.87
C VAL A 158 4.24 5.74 11.41
N LEU A 159 2.99 6.08 11.74
CA LEU A 159 2.64 7.38 12.33
C LEU A 159 3.16 7.54 13.76
N ALA A 160 2.97 6.52 14.61
CA ALA A 160 3.39 6.53 16.00
C ALA A 160 4.91 6.69 16.12
N ARG A 161 5.69 6.00 15.28
CA ARG A 161 7.16 6.17 15.19
C ARG A 161 7.54 7.62 14.88
N GLN A 162 6.81 8.28 14.00
CA GLN A 162 7.09 9.67 13.62
C GLN A 162 6.76 10.67 14.76
N ALA A 163 5.72 10.39 15.56
CA ALA A 163 5.36 11.20 16.72
C ALA A 163 6.22 10.93 17.97
N GLY A 164 6.87 9.76 18.03
CA GLY A 164 7.48 9.23 19.25
C GLY A 164 6.44 8.73 20.26
N MET A 165 5.36 8.15 19.74
CA MET A 165 4.22 7.59 20.48
C MET A 165 4.13 6.08 20.28
N THR A 166 3.24 5.42 21.01
CA THR A 166 2.86 4.03 20.74
C THR A 166 1.58 3.98 19.88
N PRO A 167 1.37 2.92 19.07
CA PRO A 167 0.18 2.81 18.21
C PRO A 167 -1.15 2.91 18.99
N GLU A 168 -1.18 2.41 20.23
CA GLU A 168 -2.36 2.42 21.09
C GLU A 168 -2.79 3.84 21.51
N GLN A 169 -1.91 4.83 21.32
CA GLN A 169 -2.20 6.24 21.56
C GLN A 169 -2.80 6.94 20.34
N THR A 170 -3.01 6.23 19.24
CA THR A 170 -3.66 6.77 18.04
C THR A 170 -5.13 7.09 18.35
N PRO A 171 -5.57 8.35 18.17
CA PRO A 171 -6.96 8.73 18.34
C PRO A 171 -7.87 7.97 17.36
N MET A 172 -9.09 7.69 17.82
CA MET A 172 -10.09 6.93 17.07
C MET A 172 -10.35 7.49 15.67
N ALA A 173 -10.45 8.82 15.53
CA ALA A 173 -10.73 9.45 14.25
C ALA A 173 -9.60 9.25 13.22
N VAL A 174 -8.35 9.26 13.69
CA VAL A 174 -7.18 8.95 12.86
C VAL A 174 -7.19 7.46 12.51
N SER A 175 -7.43 6.59 13.49
CA SER A 175 -7.51 5.13 13.28
C SER A 175 -8.55 4.77 12.21
N ASN A 176 -9.75 5.38 12.25
CA ASN A 176 -10.79 5.18 11.23
C ASN A 176 -10.35 5.65 9.82
N ALA A 177 -9.63 6.78 9.73
CA ALA A 177 -9.08 7.24 8.46
C ALA A 177 -8.02 6.27 7.91
N LEU A 178 -7.17 5.73 8.79
CA LEU A 178 -6.17 4.73 8.41
C LEU A 178 -6.79 3.40 7.98
N GLN A 179 -7.93 3.01 8.55
CA GLN A 179 -8.69 1.87 8.07
C GLN A 179 -9.14 2.07 6.61
N SER A 180 -9.66 3.25 6.28
CA SER A 180 -10.03 3.58 4.89
C SER A 180 -8.83 3.59 3.95
N VAL A 181 -7.68 4.10 4.41
CA VAL A 181 -6.42 4.01 3.66
C VAL A 181 -6.00 2.56 3.46
N ALA A 182 -6.07 1.72 4.49
CA ALA A 182 -5.73 0.30 4.39
C ALA A 182 -6.62 -0.42 3.37
N MET A 183 -7.93 -0.17 3.37
CA MET A 183 -8.84 -0.71 2.36
C MET A 183 -8.47 -0.28 0.95
N ALA A 184 -8.18 1.01 0.74
CA ALA A 184 -7.74 1.54 -0.56
C ALA A 184 -6.41 0.93 -1.02
N VAL A 185 -5.49 0.65 -0.07
CA VAL A 185 -4.24 -0.06 -0.34
C VAL A 185 -4.51 -1.49 -0.77
N VAL A 186 -5.39 -2.24 -0.09
CA VAL A 186 -5.77 -3.60 -0.52
C VAL A 186 -6.36 -3.59 -1.91
N HIS A 187 -7.30 -2.67 -2.17
CA HIS A 187 -7.94 -2.52 -3.47
C HIS A 187 -6.92 -2.30 -4.61
N ALA A 188 -5.94 -1.42 -4.38
CA ALA A 188 -4.87 -1.16 -5.33
C ALA A 188 -3.82 -2.29 -5.39
N SER A 189 -3.75 -3.13 -4.35
CA SER A 189 -2.83 -4.27 -4.23
C SER A 189 -3.51 -5.55 -4.70
N ASN A 190 -3.94 -5.58 -5.96
CA ASN A 190 -4.55 -6.78 -6.53
C ASN A 190 -3.67 -7.38 -7.65
N ARG A 191 -3.60 -8.71 -7.68
CA ARG A 191 -2.83 -9.42 -8.72
C ARG A 191 -3.50 -9.31 -10.10
N THR A 192 -4.81 -9.05 -10.13
CA THR A 192 -5.59 -8.91 -11.36
C THR A 192 -5.12 -7.71 -12.21
N GLU A 193 -4.97 -6.53 -11.62
CA GLU A 193 -4.47 -5.31 -12.27
C GLU A 193 -3.01 -5.47 -12.66
N SER A 194 -2.15 -5.86 -11.71
CA SER A 194 -0.71 -5.99 -11.95
C SER A 194 -0.38 -7.07 -13.00
N GLY A 195 -1.06 -8.22 -12.96
CA GLY A 195 -0.96 -9.28 -13.94
C GLY A 195 -1.57 -8.91 -15.29
N GLY A 196 -2.70 -8.20 -15.31
CA GLY A 196 -3.33 -7.70 -16.53
C GLY A 196 -2.45 -6.70 -17.27
N CYS A 197 -1.91 -5.70 -16.56
CA CYS A 197 -0.98 -4.72 -17.12
C CYS A 197 0.28 -5.39 -17.71
N SER A 198 0.84 -6.36 -16.99
CA SER A 198 2.03 -7.09 -17.44
C SER A 198 1.73 -7.95 -18.67
N TYR A 199 0.62 -8.67 -18.68
CA TYR A 199 0.19 -9.51 -19.80
C TYR A 199 -0.07 -8.67 -21.06
N GLU A 200 -0.75 -7.52 -20.93
CA GLU A 200 -0.99 -6.63 -22.06
C GLU A 200 0.30 -6.09 -22.68
N LEU A 201 1.26 -5.67 -21.83
CA LEU A 201 2.54 -5.16 -22.29
C LEU A 201 3.32 -6.24 -23.04
N LEU A 202 3.39 -7.45 -22.49
CA LEU A 202 4.05 -8.59 -23.13
C LEU A 202 3.35 -8.99 -24.43
N SER A 203 2.03 -9.02 -24.45
CA SER A 203 1.26 -9.33 -25.67
C SER A 203 1.54 -8.32 -26.78
N LYS A 204 1.58 -7.02 -26.45
CA LYS A 204 1.92 -5.95 -27.41
C LYS A 204 3.38 -6.06 -27.87
N PHE A 205 4.28 -6.45 -26.98
CA PHE A 205 5.70 -6.65 -27.30
C PHE A 205 5.87 -7.81 -28.29
N LEU A 206 5.33 -8.99 -27.97
CA LEU A 206 5.43 -10.20 -28.80
C LEU A 206 4.72 -10.05 -30.16
N SER A 207 3.58 -9.34 -30.22
CA SER A 207 2.83 -9.15 -31.47
C SER A 207 3.53 -8.27 -32.51
N LYS A 208 4.53 -7.49 -32.13
CA LYS A 208 5.25 -6.57 -33.03
C LYS A 208 6.48 -7.19 -33.68
N HIS A 209 6.89 -8.37 -33.24
CA HIS A 209 8.06 -9.04 -33.79
C HIS A 209 7.65 -10.02 -34.89
N GLU A 210 8.50 -10.19 -35.90
CA GLU A 210 8.40 -11.24 -36.93
C GLU A 210 8.62 -12.65 -36.37
N MET A 211 8.29 -12.87 -35.10
CA MET A 211 8.39 -14.20 -34.51
C MET A 211 7.29 -15.09 -35.07
N THR A 212 7.59 -16.38 -35.19
CA THR A 212 6.60 -17.44 -35.35
C THR A 212 5.51 -17.28 -34.30
N ARG A 213 4.29 -17.74 -34.58
CA ARG A 213 3.19 -17.68 -33.59
C ARG A 213 3.68 -18.28 -32.28
N VAL A 214 3.53 -17.53 -31.18
CA VAL A 214 3.87 -17.99 -29.82
C VAL A 214 2.66 -17.89 -28.92
N LEU A 215 2.59 -18.78 -27.93
CA LEU A 215 1.59 -18.76 -26.87
C LEU A 215 2.20 -18.09 -25.63
N LEU A 216 1.53 -17.06 -25.09
CA LEU A 216 1.90 -16.44 -23.82
C LEU A 216 1.05 -17.03 -22.70
N ARG A 217 1.69 -17.72 -21.75
CA ARG A 217 1.03 -18.38 -20.61
C ARG A 217 1.48 -17.76 -19.28
N PRO A 218 0.56 -17.29 -18.41
CA PRO A 218 0.90 -16.93 -17.04
C PRO A 218 1.37 -18.17 -16.24
N ASP A 219 2.42 -18.01 -15.45
CA ASP A 219 2.90 -19.01 -14.49
C ASP A 219 2.63 -18.52 -13.06
N SER A 220 1.35 -18.57 -12.69
CA SER A 220 0.86 -18.04 -11.40
C SER A 220 1.44 -18.78 -10.20
N ALA A 221 1.91 -20.02 -10.35
CA ALA A 221 2.49 -20.81 -9.26
C ALA A 221 3.83 -20.25 -8.77
N ARG A 222 4.56 -19.53 -9.63
CA ARG A 222 5.84 -18.87 -9.31
C ARG A 222 5.67 -17.43 -8.85
N ALA A 223 4.45 -16.92 -8.82
CA ALA A 223 4.21 -15.52 -8.53
C ALA A 223 4.58 -15.23 -7.06
N ALA A 224 5.33 -14.16 -6.83
CA ALA A 224 5.76 -13.79 -5.49
C ALA A 224 4.59 -13.21 -4.69
N PRO A 225 4.68 -13.16 -3.34
CA PRO A 225 3.77 -12.36 -2.54
C PRO A 225 3.72 -10.90 -3.02
N LEU A 226 2.57 -10.26 -2.88
CA LEU A 226 2.39 -8.84 -3.16
C LEU A 226 3.10 -8.02 -2.08
N GLU A 227 4.07 -7.21 -2.46
CA GLU A 227 4.84 -6.40 -1.51
C GLU A 227 4.23 -5.01 -1.38
N VAL A 228 3.99 -4.61 -0.14
CA VAL A 228 3.45 -3.30 0.23
C VAL A 228 4.45 -2.63 1.16
N TYR A 229 5.05 -1.54 0.68
CA TYR A 229 5.95 -0.72 1.48
C TYR A 229 5.22 0.55 1.91
N LEU A 230 5.24 0.85 3.21
CA LEU A 230 4.54 1.96 3.85
C LEU A 230 5.56 2.86 4.54
N ASP A 231 5.55 4.14 4.21
CA ASP A 231 6.32 5.16 4.93
C ASP A 231 5.58 6.51 4.98
N LEU A 232 6.19 7.48 5.67
CA LEU A 232 5.78 8.87 5.64
C LEU A 232 6.80 9.68 4.85
N GLY A 233 6.33 10.59 4.03
CA GLY A 233 7.23 11.49 3.34
C GLY A 233 6.57 12.45 2.38
N PRO A 234 7.39 13.31 1.76
CA PRO A 234 6.92 14.23 0.75
C PRO A 234 6.59 13.50 -0.55
N TYR A 235 5.60 14.02 -1.27
CA TYR A 235 5.22 13.62 -2.62
C TYR A 235 4.70 14.81 -3.43
N LEU A 236 4.76 14.72 -4.75
CA LEU A 236 4.21 15.73 -5.65
C LEU A 236 2.74 15.43 -5.95
N GLU A 237 1.88 16.43 -5.83
CA GLU A 237 0.45 16.34 -6.15
C GLU A 237 0.12 17.25 -7.34
N ALA A 238 -0.64 16.73 -8.30
CA ALA A 238 -1.16 17.53 -9.40
C ALA A 238 -2.49 18.17 -8.98
N ILE A 239 -2.50 19.48 -8.78
CA ILE A 239 -3.73 20.19 -8.40
C ILE A 239 -4.54 20.49 -9.67
N PRO A 240 -5.83 20.12 -9.72
CA PRO A 240 -6.69 20.48 -10.84
C PRO A 240 -6.69 21.99 -11.09
N GLY A 241 -6.32 22.40 -12.31
CA GLY A 241 -6.24 23.82 -12.69
C GLY A 241 -4.88 24.49 -12.43
N SER A 242 -3.89 23.76 -11.92
CA SER A 242 -2.49 24.17 -11.89
C SER A 242 -1.68 23.35 -12.90
N ASP A 243 -0.82 24.02 -13.66
CA ASP A 243 0.15 23.35 -14.55
C ASP A 243 1.36 22.82 -13.76
N GLU A 244 1.61 23.37 -12.57
CA GLU A 244 2.73 22.96 -11.71
C GLU A 244 2.26 22.06 -10.56
N PRO A 245 2.94 20.92 -10.35
CA PRO A 245 2.65 20.06 -9.21
C PRO A 245 3.10 20.73 -7.91
N THR A 246 2.32 20.53 -6.85
CA THR A 246 2.61 21.06 -5.52
C THR A 246 3.18 19.98 -4.61
N TRP A 247 4.11 20.35 -3.73
CA TRP A 247 4.60 19.43 -2.71
C TRP A 247 3.55 19.22 -1.61
N ALA A 248 3.27 17.96 -1.34
CA ALA A 248 2.43 17.49 -0.26
C ALA A 248 3.24 16.59 0.68
N PHE A 249 2.71 16.35 1.88
CA PHE A 249 3.30 15.44 2.85
C PHE A 249 2.22 14.49 3.39
N GLY A 250 2.54 13.20 3.44
CA GLY A 250 1.59 12.21 3.91
C GLY A 250 2.13 10.79 3.89
N LEU A 251 1.23 9.82 3.98
CA LEU A 251 1.54 8.40 3.87
C LEU A 251 1.84 8.07 2.42
N ARG A 252 2.93 7.35 2.17
CA ARG A 252 3.29 6.87 0.84
C ARG A 252 3.30 5.36 0.86
N VAL A 253 2.75 4.80 -0.20
CA VAL A 253 2.62 3.36 -0.38
C VAL A 253 3.29 2.99 -1.68
N LYS A 254 4.23 2.06 -1.64
CA LYS A 254 4.80 1.45 -2.85
C LYS A 254 4.33 0.01 -2.92
N LEU A 255 3.63 -0.30 -4.00
CA LEU A 255 3.12 -1.62 -4.31
C LEU A 255 4.07 -2.27 -5.32
N VAL A 256 4.48 -3.50 -5.06
CA VAL A 256 5.29 -4.29 -5.97
C VAL A 256 4.68 -5.68 -6.14
N ALA A 257 4.47 -6.10 -7.38
CA ALA A 257 3.99 -7.42 -7.71
C ALA A 257 4.92 -8.07 -8.74
N VAL A 258 5.46 -9.23 -8.40
CA VAL A 258 6.29 -10.02 -9.32
C VAL A 258 5.47 -11.19 -9.85
N THR A 259 5.33 -11.23 -11.17
CA THR A 259 4.62 -12.29 -11.90
C THR A 259 5.52 -12.90 -12.96
N TRP A 260 5.19 -14.13 -13.35
CA TRP A 260 5.97 -14.92 -14.31
C TRP A 260 5.11 -15.31 -15.49
N TYR A 261 5.72 -15.32 -16.66
CA TYR A 261 5.10 -15.74 -17.92
C TYR A 261 6.04 -16.64 -18.69
N LEU A 262 5.46 -17.59 -19.41
CA LEU A 262 6.13 -18.52 -20.28
C LEU A 262 5.70 -18.22 -21.71
N VAL A 263 6.68 -18.13 -22.60
CA VAL A 263 6.45 -18.04 -24.04
C VAL A 263 6.65 -19.44 -24.60
N CYS A 264 5.58 -20.06 -25.06
CA CYS A 264 5.61 -21.41 -25.61
C CYS A 264 5.47 -21.38 -27.14
N ASP A 265 5.90 -22.47 -27.77
CA ASP A 265 5.58 -22.72 -29.17
C ASP A 265 4.05 -22.88 -29.35
N THR A 266 3.51 -22.41 -30.47
CA THR A 266 2.06 -22.50 -30.73
C THR A 266 1.64 -23.90 -31.20
N GLU A 267 2.52 -24.59 -31.93
CA GLU A 267 2.26 -25.95 -32.42
C GLU A 267 2.49 -26.98 -31.30
N ASP A 268 3.39 -26.69 -30.36
CA ASP A 268 3.59 -27.48 -29.14
C ASP A 268 3.66 -26.60 -27.88
N PRO A 269 2.54 -26.40 -27.15
CA PRO A 269 2.51 -25.55 -25.96
C PRO A 269 3.28 -26.11 -24.77
N THR A 270 3.78 -27.36 -24.85
CA THR A 270 4.68 -27.94 -23.85
C THR A 270 6.13 -27.52 -24.06
N THR A 271 6.46 -27.05 -25.25
CA THR A 271 7.79 -26.51 -25.57
C THR A 271 7.87 -25.05 -25.11
N GLU A 272 8.57 -24.84 -24.01
CA GLU A 272 8.82 -23.51 -23.42
C GLU A 272 10.05 -22.88 -24.08
N LEU A 273 9.85 -21.79 -24.80
CA LEU A 273 10.90 -21.07 -25.54
C LEU A 273 11.63 -20.08 -24.64
N TYR A 274 10.85 -19.31 -23.87
CA TYR A 274 11.37 -18.25 -23.00
C TYR A 274 10.62 -18.18 -21.67
N GLU A 275 11.38 -17.82 -20.63
CA GLU A 275 10.85 -17.41 -19.35
C GLU A 275 10.96 -15.90 -19.18
N ILE A 276 9.85 -15.27 -18.80
CA ILE A 276 9.76 -13.83 -18.59
C ILE A 276 9.28 -13.58 -17.17
N GLU A 277 10.08 -12.83 -16.42
CA GLU A 277 9.67 -12.25 -15.15
C GLU A 277 9.21 -10.81 -15.40
N THR A 278 8.10 -10.42 -14.81
CA THR A 278 7.65 -9.03 -14.81
C THR A 278 7.47 -8.51 -13.40
N THR A 279 7.97 -7.30 -13.18
CA THR A 279 7.79 -6.57 -11.92
C THR A 279 6.90 -5.37 -12.19
N PHE A 280 5.67 -5.43 -11.68
CA PHE A 280 4.77 -4.28 -11.63
C PHE A 280 5.05 -3.47 -10.37
N CYS A 281 5.19 -2.16 -10.51
CA CYS A 281 5.36 -1.22 -9.40
C CYS A 281 4.35 -0.09 -9.53
N ASN A 282 3.60 0.17 -8.46
CA ASN A 282 2.73 1.34 -8.37
C ASN A 282 3.01 2.11 -7.08
N ARG A 283 2.67 3.40 -7.06
CA ARG A 283 2.83 4.27 -5.89
C ARG A 283 1.52 4.97 -5.60
N LEU A 284 1.14 4.98 -4.34
CA LEU A 284 0.02 5.74 -3.83
C LEU A 284 0.53 6.76 -2.82
N ALA A 285 -0.18 7.87 -2.68
CA ALA A 285 0.05 8.80 -1.60
C ALA A 285 -1.28 9.29 -1.01
N PHE A 286 -1.30 9.40 0.31
CA PHE A 286 -2.46 9.82 1.08
C PHE A 286 -2.06 10.99 1.99
N PRO A 287 -2.73 12.13 1.90
CA PRO A 287 -2.38 13.30 2.71
C PRO A 287 -2.70 13.08 4.18
N VAL A 288 -3.83 12.43 4.50
CA VAL A 288 -4.32 12.14 5.87
C VAL A 288 -4.22 13.35 6.79
N GLY A 289 -4.53 14.56 6.29
CA GLY A 289 -4.44 15.80 7.08
C GLY A 289 -3.02 16.24 7.47
N LEU A 290 -1.97 15.59 6.94
CA LEU A 290 -0.56 15.90 7.23
C LEU A 290 0.04 16.94 6.28
N THR A 291 -0.66 17.31 5.20
CA THR A 291 -0.22 18.39 4.29
C THR A 291 -0.74 19.71 4.82
N PRO A 292 0.12 20.58 5.37
CA PRO A 292 -0.32 21.91 5.78
C PRO A 292 -0.59 22.79 4.57
N PHE A 293 -1.49 23.76 4.75
CA PHE A 293 -1.80 24.82 3.79
C PHE A 293 -2.53 24.39 2.51
N LEU A 294 -2.73 23.10 2.30
CA LEU A 294 -3.53 22.59 1.19
C LEU A 294 -4.43 21.45 1.68
N PRO A 295 -5.76 21.63 1.72
CA PRO A 295 -6.69 20.55 2.00
C PRO A 295 -6.67 19.60 0.81
N LEU A 296 -5.77 18.63 0.88
CA LEU A 296 -5.76 17.49 -0.02
C LEU A 296 -6.61 16.41 0.63
N ASP A 297 -7.63 15.99 -0.10
CA ASP A 297 -8.62 15.04 0.40
C ASP A 297 -8.54 13.71 -0.37
N THR A 298 -7.83 13.71 -1.50
CA THR A 298 -7.82 12.62 -2.47
C THR A 298 -6.56 11.79 -2.36
N MET A 299 -6.70 10.49 -2.59
CA MET A 299 -5.59 9.58 -2.85
C MET A 299 -4.97 9.91 -4.21
N ARG A 300 -3.65 10.09 -4.24
CA ARG A 300 -2.88 10.04 -5.48
C ARG A 300 -2.58 8.60 -5.82
N LYS A 301 -2.82 8.20 -7.07
CA LYS A 301 -2.35 6.92 -7.65
C LYS A 301 -1.48 7.22 -8.87
N ASP A 302 -0.26 6.71 -8.86
CA ASP A 302 0.65 6.81 -9.99
C ASP A 302 0.22 5.91 -11.14
N ARG A 303 0.80 6.16 -12.31
CA ARG A 303 0.78 5.19 -13.40
C ARG A 303 1.71 4.04 -13.02
N GLY A 304 1.16 2.84 -12.93
CA GLY A 304 1.94 1.63 -12.71
C GLY A 304 3.04 1.48 -13.76
N ASN A 305 4.22 1.05 -13.33
CA ASN A 305 5.35 0.74 -14.18
C ASN A 305 5.53 -0.79 -14.22
N VAL A 306 5.69 -1.36 -15.40
CA VAL A 306 6.04 -2.77 -15.58
C VAL A 306 7.46 -2.86 -16.11
N THR A 307 8.34 -3.48 -15.33
CA THR A 307 9.68 -3.88 -15.78
C THR A 307 9.65 -5.33 -16.22
N VAL A 308 10.23 -5.62 -17.39
CA VAL A 308 10.28 -6.97 -17.96
C VAL A 308 11.72 -7.46 -17.94
N ARG A 309 11.92 -8.69 -17.47
CA ARG A 309 13.22 -9.37 -17.45
C ARG A 309 13.10 -10.73 -18.12
N LEU A 310 13.85 -10.92 -19.20
CA LEU A 310 14.02 -12.23 -19.84
C LEU A 310 15.02 -13.04 -19.02
N VAL A 311 14.62 -14.23 -18.54
CA VAL A 311 15.42 -15.01 -17.58
C VAL A 311 16.18 -16.16 -18.25
N ARG A 312 15.58 -16.83 -19.24
CA ARG A 312 16.23 -17.88 -20.03
C ARG A 312 15.79 -17.85 -21.50
N PRO A 313 16.72 -17.94 -22.46
CA PRO A 313 16.49 -18.68 -23.69
C PRO A 313 16.68 -20.17 -23.38
N CYS A 314 15.63 -20.98 -23.45
CA CYS A 314 15.80 -22.43 -23.38
C CYS A 314 16.64 -22.84 -24.59
N THR A 315 17.92 -23.15 -24.39
CA THR A 315 18.69 -23.88 -25.40
C THR A 315 18.29 -25.34 -25.21
N PRO A 316 17.62 -25.99 -26.18
CA PRO A 316 17.48 -27.43 -26.12
C PRO A 316 18.89 -28.01 -26.24
N GLU A 317 19.38 -28.63 -25.17
CA GLU A 317 20.53 -29.53 -25.27
C GLU A 317 20.17 -30.57 -26.33
N CYS A 318 20.91 -30.52 -27.43
CA CYS A 318 20.81 -31.47 -28.53
C CYS A 318 21.31 -32.83 -28.04
N THR A 319 20.51 -33.54 -27.24
CA THR A 319 20.74 -34.95 -26.94
C THR A 319 20.35 -35.76 -28.16
N SER A 320 21.25 -35.85 -29.13
CA SER A 320 21.21 -36.89 -30.15
C SER A 320 21.92 -38.13 -29.59
N PRO A 321 21.24 -39.27 -29.35
CA PRO A 321 21.93 -40.53 -29.36
C PRO A 321 22.11 -40.91 -30.84
N ARG A 322 23.32 -40.72 -31.36
CA ARG A 322 23.78 -41.46 -32.54
C ARG A 322 23.64 -42.96 -32.23
N ARG A 323 22.56 -43.58 -32.69
CA ARG A 323 22.56 -45.02 -32.98
C ARG A 323 23.30 -45.21 -34.30
N GLN A 324 24.56 -45.62 -34.20
CA GLN A 324 25.20 -46.41 -35.24
C GLN A 324 24.96 -47.88 -34.88
N GLU A 325 24.09 -48.53 -35.66
CA GLU A 325 24.25 -49.93 -36.08
C GLU A 325 24.02 -49.98 -37.59
#